data_AF-R1CNH7-F1
#
_entry.id   AF-R1CNH7-F1
#
_cell.length_a   1.000
_cell.length_b   1.000
_cell.length_c   1.000
_cell.angle_alpha   90.00
_cell.angle_beta   90.00
_cell.angle_gamma   90.00
#
_symmetry.space_group_name_H-M   'P 1'
#
loop_
_entity.id
_entity.type
_entity.pdbx_description
1 polymer ?
#
loop_
_entity_poly.entity_id
_entity_poly.type
_entity_poly.pdbx_seq_one_letter_code
_entity_poly.pdbx_strand_id
1 'polypeptide(L)'
;MSVSASIQLESVSTRIVDELEPGDGASFPKVGDKLLVHYTGCLAATGRCFDSSRARGHAFTFTVGCGKVIKGWDVLLLRLCKGQRVKLHVGAVDGYGAAGSPPNVPANADLLFDVELIDINEPLVKEGIRYRKELEDKARREVEEQQERDAKAAMASEGPKAAASGPKRPRESDESGSGSDSDSSSSSSESSGAARKRKERKKDKKKEKREKKRRERKEAKKSSKKEAKRGRKKEKKKKRDRETVQRSVITGKRRARRAALLAHMNEGEGEAYGVAAHAPVPPRPDTAQMRDLMHAADAARREKRQRLGALVRGGGDDFAGSIAREYATQRSSGGGKRDVRDAADYMKKDSNF
;
A
#
# COMPACT_ATOMS: atom_id res chain seq x y z
N MET A 1 4.20 -11.78 44.24
CA MET A 1 3.85 -13.07 43.64
C MET A 1 3.43 -12.81 42.19
N SER A 2 4.36 -13.05 41.25
CA SER A 2 4.14 -12.82 39.83
C SER A 2 3.42 -14.04 39.25
N VAL A 3 2.12 -13.92 38.98
CA VAL A 3 1.39 -14.93 38.22
C VAL A 3 1.68 -14.70 36.73
N SER A 4 2.77 -15.31 36.27
CA SER A 4 2.96 -15.54 34.84
C SER A 4 1.75 -16.32 34.34
N ALA A 5 1.00 -15.74 33.42
CA ALA A 5 -0.12 -16.37 32.74
C ALA A 5 0.38 -17.51 31.85
N SER A 6 0.69 -18.64 32.47
CA SER A 6 0.78 -19.94 31.83
C SER A 6 -0.63 -20.35 31.43
N ILE A 7 -1.07 -19.91 30.25
CA ILE A 7 -2.27 -20.43 29.61
C ILE A 7 -2.08 -21.94 29.47
N GLN A 8 -2.87 -22.72 30.20
CA GLN A 8 -2.91 -24.18 30.10
C GLN A 8 -3.17 -24.56 28.64
N LEU A 9 -2.14 -25.10 27.99
CA LEU A 9 -2.08 -25.32 26.54
C LEU A 9 -2.03 -26.82 26.21
N GLU A 10 -2.65 -27.64 27.06
CA GLU A 10 -2.56 -29.11 26.99
C GLU A 10 -3.71 -29.77 26.23
N SER A 11 -4.65 -29.01 25.64
CA SER A 11 -5.83 -29.61 24.97
C SER A 11 -5.97 -29.27 23.48
N VAL A 12 -4.97 -28.68 22.84
CA VAL A 12 -5.06 -28.26 21.43
C VAL A 12 -4.30 -29.28 20.57
N SER A 13 -5.01 -29.95 19.65
CA SER A 13 -4.45 -30.91 18.69
C SER A 13 -3.64 -30.23 17.57
N THR A 14 -3.70 -28.92 17.48
CA THR A 14 -3.06 -28.14 16.43
C THR A 14 -1.55 -28.02 16.64
N ARG A 15 -0.75 -28.31 15.61
CA ARG A 15 0.72 -28.25 15.66
C ARG A 15 1.34 -27.64 14.40
N ILE A 16 2.53 -27.06 14.55
CA ILE A 16 3.39 -26.69 13.41
C ILE A 16 4.02 -27.97 12.87
N VAL A 17 3.89 -28.19 11.56
CA VAL A 17 4.49 -29.33 10.86
C VAL A 17 5.82 -28.92 10.25
N ASP A 18 5.81 -27.83 9.49
CA ASP A 18 7.00 -27.30 8.82
C ASP A 18 7.08 -25.79 9.06
N GLU A 19 8.28 -25.28 9.25
CA GLU A 19 8.58 -23.86 9.15
C GLU A 19 9.21 -23.60 7.77
N LEU A 20 8.55 -22.79 6.95
CA LEU A 20 8.96 -22.52 5.56
C LEU A 20 9.84 -21.28 5.48
N GLU A 21 9.45 -20.22 6.19
CA GLU A 21 10.19 -18.97 6.22
C GLU A 21 10.27 -18.47 7.66
N PRO A 22 11.48 -18.20 8.18
CA PRO A 22 11.64 -17.64 9.52
C PRO A 22 11.14 -16.19 9.52
N GLY A 23 10.40 -15.82 10.57
CA GLY A 23 9.98 -14.43 10.76
C GLY A 23 11.02 -13.60 11.50
N ASP A 24 10.59 -12.44 11.99
CA ASP A 24 11.47 -11.47 12.66
C ASP A 24 11.90 -11.87 14.09
N GLY A 25 11.29 -12.91 14.66
CA GLY A 25 11.61 -13.43 16.00
C GLY A 25 11.39 -12.45 17.15
N ALA A 26 10.80 -11.28 16.90
CA ALA A 26 10.69 -10.19 17.86
C ALA A 26 9.24 -9.70 18.01
N SER A 27 8.47 -9.70 16.91
CA SER A 27 7.10 -9.18 16.89
C SER A 27 6.10 -10.32 16.99
N PHE A 28 5.67 -10.62 18.21
CA PHE A 28 4.61 -11.60 18.47
C PHE A 28 3.27 -10.91 18.73
N PRO A 29 2.17 -11.41 18.15
CA PRO A 29 0.88 -10.80 18.34
C PRO A 29 0.27 -11.13 19.70
N LYS A 30 -0.57 -10.22 20.20
CA LYS A 30 -1.29 -10.35 21.46
C LYS A 30 -2.77 -10.55 21.20
N VAL A 31 -3.46 -11.12 22.18
CA VAL A 31 -4.92 -11.28 22.16
C VAL A 31 -5.58 -9.92 21.92
N GLY A 32 -6.44 -9.83 20.90
CA GLY A 32 -7.10 -8.59 20.49
C GLY A 32 -6.39 -7.83 19.36
N ASP A 33 -5.21 -8.25 18.94
CA ASP A 33 -4.50 -7.65 17.80
C ASP A 33 -5.17 -8.02 16.47
N LYS A 34 -5.02 -7.14 15.48
CA LYS A 34 -5.45 -7.39 14.10
C LYS A 34 -4.31 -7.97 13.30
N LEU A 35 -4.50 -9.18 12.78
CA LEU A 35 -3.52 -9.87 11.96
C LEU A 35 -3.87 -9.72 10.49
N LEU A 36 -2.84 -9.51 9.68
CA LEU A 36 -2.90 -9.60 8.23
C LEU A 36 -2.14 -10.86 7.81
N VAL A 37 -2.84 -11.82 7.20
CA VAL A 37 -2.26 -13.13 6.86
C VAL A 37 -2.56 -13.52 5.42
N HIS A 38 -1.61 -14.20 4.80
CA HIS A 38 -1.88 -15.05 3.66
C HIS A 38 -1.98 -16.50 4.12
N TYR A 39 -2.95 -17.22 3.58
CA TYR A 39 -3.10 -18.64 3.81
C TYR A 39 -3.61 -19.40 2.59
N THR A 40 -3.33 -20.69 2.60
CA THR A 40 -3.97 -21.73 1.79
C THR A 40 -4.35 -22.89 2.70
N GLY A 41 -5.63 -23.27 2.70
CA GLY A 41 -6.19 -24.35 3.49
C GLY A 41 -6.55 -25.55 2.62
N CYS A 42 -6.06 -26.74 3.01
CA CYS A 42 -6.28 -27.99 2.32
C CYS A 42 -6.68 -29.10 3.30
N LEU A 43 -7.42 -30.09 2.81
CA LEU A 43 -7.81 -31.26 3.61
C LEU A 43 -6.58 -32.14 3.83
N ALA A 44 -6.29 -32.52 5.09
CA ALA A 44 -5.11 -33.32 5.40
C ALA A 44 -5.17 -34.71 4.75
N ALA A 45 -6.35 -35.33 4.71
CA ALA A 45 -6.54 -36.68 4.18
C ALA A 45 -6.39 -36.77 2.65
N THR A 46 -6.78 -35.73 1.91
CA THR A 46 -6.81 -35.77 0.43
C THR A 46 -5.85 -34.79 -0.23
N GLY A 47 -5.27 -33.85 0.52
CA GLY A 47 -4.48 -32.74 -0.01
C GLY A 47 -5.30 -31.71 -0.79
N ARG A 48 -6.62 -31.89 -0.94
CA ARG A 48 -7.46 -30.99 -1.74
C ARG A 48 -7.61 -29.64 -1.05
N CYS A 49 -7.17 -28.58 -1.71
CA CYS A 49 -7.29 -27.22 -1.20
C CYS A 49 -8.72 -26.70 -1.36
N PHE A 50 -9.32 -26.29 -0.24
CA PHE A 50 -10.70 -25.81 -0.20
C PHE A 50 -10.78 -24.28 -0.18
N ASP A 51 -9.72 -23.61 0.28
CA ASP A 51 -9.66 -22.16 0.30
C ASP A 51 -8.24 -21.62 0.19
N SER A 52 -8.07 -20.46 -0.45
CA SER A 52 -6.80 -19.75 -0.52
C SER A 52 -7.00 -18.25 -0.64
N SER A 53 -6.44 -17.50 0.30
CA SER A 53 -6.39 -16.03 0.22
C SER A 53 -5.54 -15.54 -0.97
N ARG A 54 -4.51 -16.30 -1.37
CA ARG A 54 -3.65 -15.95 -2.51
C ARG A 54 -4.42 -16.07 -3.82
N ALA A 55 -5.25 -17.11 -3.96
CA ALA A 55 -6.14 -17.27 -5.12
C ALA A 55 -7.18 -16.13 -5.21
N ARG A 56 -7.61 -15.58 -4.07
CA ARG A 56 -8.52 -14.41 -4.01
C ARG A 56 -7.82 -13.07 -4.28
N GLY A 57 -6.49 -13.04 -4.35
CA GLY A 57 -5.71 -11.84 -4.61
C GLY A 57 -5.80 -10.77 -3.52
N HIS A 58 -6.08 -11.16 -2.27
CA HIS A 58 -6.00 -10.23 -1.13
C HIS A 58 -5.74 -10.99 0.18
N ALA A 59 -4.94 -10.37 1.06
CA ALA A 59 -4.67 -10.91 2.38
C ALA A 59 -5.93 -10.91 3.25
N PHE A 60 -6.01 -11.88 4.16
CA PHE A 60 -7.12 -12.02 5.09
C PHE A 60 -6.81 -11.28 6.38
N THR A 61 -7.79 -10.53 6.90
CA THR A 61 -7.64 -9.77 8.13
C THR A 61 -8.65 -10.23 9.17
N PHE A 62 -8.18 -10.53 10.37
CA PHE A 62 -9.04 -10.88 11.50
C PHE A 62 -8.40 -10.45 12.82
N THR A 63 -9.16 -10.53 13.92
CA THR A 63 -8.67 -10.23 15.27
C THR A 63 -8.38 -11.53 16.00
N VAL A 64 -7.15 -11.70 16.46
CA VAL A 64 -6.67 -12.95 17.09
C VAL A 64 -7.12 -13.09 18.54
N GLY A 65 -7.43 -14.32 18.96
CA GLY A 65 -7.79 -14.66 20.33
C GLY A 65 -9.18 -14.20 20.75
N CYS A 66 -10.07 -13.92 19.78
CA CYS A 66 -11.42 -13.42 20.02
C CYS A 66 -12.53 -14.38 19.51
N GLY A 67 -12.18 -15.62 19.15
CA GLY A 67 -13.13 -16.62 18.63
C GLY A 67 -13.69 -16.24 17.26
N LYS A 68 -12.94 -15.48 16.45
CA LYS A 68 -13.36 -15.05 15.10
C LYS A 68 -12.95 -16.02 14.01
N VAL A 69 -12.03 -16.92 14.33
CA VAL A 69 -11.50 -17.95 13.44
C VAL A 69 -11.50 -19.30 14.16
N ILE A 70 -11.10 -20.36 13.47
CA ILE A 70 -10.98 -21.69 14.06
C ILE A 70 -10.01 -21.65 15.26
N LYS A 71 -10.28 -22.48 16.28
CA LYS A 71 -9.56 -22.44 17.56
C LYS A 71 -8.05 -22.65 17.39
N GLY A 72 -7.66 -23.54 16.47
CA GLY A 72 -6.25 -23.81 16.18
C GLY A 72 -5.50 -22.56 15.73
N TRP A 73 -6.14 -21.68 14.96
CA TRP A 73 -5.56 -20.41 14.53
C TRP A 73 -5.47 -19.40 15.67
N ASP A 74 -6.53 -19.27 16.47
CA ASP A 74 -6.57 -18.33 17.58
C ASP A 74 -5.48 -18.60 18.62
N VAL A 75 -5.09 -19.85 18.82
CA VAL A 75 -4.02 -20.24 19.75
C VAL A 75 -2.65 -20.20 19.10
N LEU A 76 -2.49 -20.77 17.90
CA LEU A 76 -1.17 -21.00 17.34
C LEU A 76 -0.58 -19.74 16.71
N LEU A 77 -1.41 -18.88 16.10
CA LEU A 77 -0.92 -17.65 15.47
C LEU A 77 -0.37 -16.63 16.49
N LEU A 78 -0.72 -16.76 17.78
CA LEU A 78 -0.09 -16.00 18.87
C LEU A 78 1.39 -16.35 19.08
N ARG A 79 1.82 -17.52 18.63
CA ARG A 79 3.21 -18.00 18.73
C ARG A 79 4.05 -17.67 17.50
N LEU A 80 3.43 -17.20 16.42
CA LEU A 80 4.15 -16.84 15.21
C LEU A 80 4.63 -15.39 15.30
N CYS A 81 5.80 -15.16 14.73
CA CYS A 81 6.36 -13.82 14.60
C CYS A 81 6.04 -13.21 13.24
N LYS A 82 6.09 -11.88 13.14
CA LYS A 82 5.81 -11.18 11.88
C LYS A 82 6.77 -11.64 10.78
N GLY A 83 6.23 -11.84 9.59
CA GLY A 83 6.95 -12.34 8.40
C GLY A 83 7.12 -13.86 8.37
N GLN A 84 6.73 -14.59 9.43
CA GLN A 84 6.91 -16.04 9.50
C GLN A 84 5.90 -16.76 8.62
N ARG A 85 6.36 -17.80 7.91
CA ARG A 85 5.51 -18.70 7.12
C ARG A 85 5.68 -20.13 7.59
N VAL A 86 4.57 -20.77 7.94
CA VAL A 86 4.54 -22.10 8.53
C VAL A 86 3.43 -22.95 7.93
N LYS A 87 3.63 -24.26 7.92
CA LYS A 87 2.56 -25.24 7.71
C LYS A 87 2.03 -25.71 9.04
N LEU A 88 0.72 -25.58 9.23
CA LEU A 88 -0.02 -25.97 10.41
C LEU A 88 -0.86 -27.18 10.11
N HIS A 89 -0.79 -28.18 10.97
CA HIS A 89 -1.77 -29.25 11.02
C HIS A 89 -2.78 -28.93 12.11
N VAL A 90 -4.03 -28.68 11.70
CA VAL A 90 -5.15 -28.38 12.59
C VAL A 90 -6.04 -29.61 12.64
N GLY A 91 -6.12 -30.25 13.80
CA GLY A 91 -7.02 -31.37 14.02
C GLY A 91 -8.48 -30.93 13.94
N ALA A 92 -9.38 -31.85 13.61
CA ALA A 92 -10.79 -31.55 13.40
C ALA A 92 -11.44 -30.76 14.57
N VAL A 93 -11.13 -31.11 15.83
CA VAL A 93 -11.68 -30.47 17.03
C VAL A 93 -11.35 -28.98 17.13
N ASP A 94 -10.16 -28.60 16.65
CA ASP A 94 -9.68 -27.22 16.65
C ASP A 94 -10.02 -26.47 15.35
N GLY A 95 -10.48 -27.20 14.34
CA GLY A 95 -10.91 -26.71 13.03
C GLY A 95 -12.42 -26.51 12.96
N TYR A 96 -13.09 -27.33 12.15
CA TYR A 96 -14.53 -27.27 11.89
C TYR A 96 -15.35 -28.34 12.64
N GLY A 97 -14.69 -29.24 13.37
CA GLY A 97 -15.30 -30.28 14.19
C GLY A 97 -16.28 -31.19 13.44
N ALA A 98 -17.24 -31.75 14.18
CA ALA A 98 -18.27 -32.62 13.63
C ALA A 98 -19.24 -31.91 12.67
N ALA A 99 -19.34 -30.58 12.73
CA ALA A 99 -20.18 -29.81 11.82
C ALA A 99 -19.56 -29.69 10.41
N GLY A 100 -18.23 -29.67 10.31
CA GLY A 100 -17.55 -29.38 9.05
C GLY A 100 -17.87 -27.97 8.51
N SER A 101 -17.63 -27.76 7.23
CA SER A 101 -18.08 -26.58 6.49
C SER A 101 -18.49 -26.98 5.06
N PRO A 102 -19.72 -27.51 4.90
CA PRO A 102 -20.21 -27.96 3.60
C PRO A 102 -20.25 -26.82 2.56
N PRO A 103 -20.00 -27.09 1.26
CA PRO A 103 -19.67 -28.38 0.66
C PRO A 103 -18.16 -28.72 0.68
N ASN A 104 -17.32 -27.80 1.13
CA ASN A 104 -15.88 -27.87 0.88
C ASN A 104 -15.10 -28.65 1.94
N VAL A 105 -15.53 -28.57 3.20
CA VAL A 105 -14.89 -29.26 4.33
C VAL A 105 -15.88 -30.27 4.94
N PRO A 106 -15.57 -31.57 4.91
CA PRO A 106 -16.43 -32.59 5.52
C PRO A 106 -16.40 -32.52 7.05
N ALA A 107 -17.35 -33.21 7.69
CA ALA A 107 -17.37 -33.39 9.13
C ALA A 107 -16.12 -34.14 9.62
N ASN A 108 -15.61 -33.77 10.80
CA ASN A 108 -14.44 -34.38 11.45
C ASN A 108 -13.18 -34.42 10.57
N ALA A 109 -13.01 -33.43 9.69
CA ALA A 109 -11.86 -33.36 8.79
C ALA A 109 -10.66 -32.65 9.43
N ASP A 110 -9.50 -33.28 9.37
CA ASP A 110 -8.22 -32.66 9.67
C ASP A 110 -7.77 -31.77 8.51
N LEU A 111 -7.08 -30.67 8.85
CA LEU A 111 -6.76 -29.60 7.93
C LEU A 111 -5.27 -29.31 7.94
N LEU A 112 -4.72 -29.05 6.76
CA LEU A 112 -3.39 -28.51 6.56
C LEU A 112 -3.51 -27.08 6.08
N PHE A 113 -2.88 -26.16 6.80
CA PHE A 113 -2.82 -24.75 6.43
C PHE A 113 -1.38 -24.32 6.21
N ASP A 114 -1.08 -23.78 5.03
CA ASP A 114 0.10 -22.95 4.82
C ASP A 114 -0.29 -21.52 5.17
N VAL A 115 0.30 -20.96 6.23
CA VAL A 115 -0.03 -19.62 6.75
C VAL A 115 1.24 -18.77 6.79
N GLU A 116 1.14 -17.56 6.26
CA GLU A 116 2.14 -16.50 6.28
C GLU A 116 1.57 -15.31 7.07
N LEU A 117 2.25 -14.93 8.15
CA LEU A 117 1.90 -13.74 8.93
C LEU A 117 2.58 -12.52 8.32
N ILE A 118 1.82 -11.66 7.65
CA ILE A 118 2.36 -10.50 6.93
C ILE A 118 2.59 -9.35 7.91
N ASP A 119 1.57 -9.01 8.71
CA ASP A 119 1.64 -7.88 9.63
C ASP A 119 0.73 -8.03 10.86
N ILE A 120 1.07 -7.29 11.91
CA ILE A 120 0.38 -7.21 13.20
C ILE A 120 0.03 -5.75 13.46
N ASN A 121 -1.26 -5.46 13.65
CA ASN A 121 -1.78 -4.13 13.98
C ASN A 121 -1.43 -3.00 13.00
N GLU A 122 -1.11 -3.30 11.75
CA GLU A 122 -0.90 -2.23 10.79
C GLU A 122 -2.22 -1.50 10.52
N PRO A 123 -2.25 -0.14 10.51
CA PRO A 123 -3.38 0.57 9.98
C PRO A 123 -3.52 0.15 8.51
N LEU A 124 -4.61 -0.57 8.20
CA LEU A 124 -5.08 -1.05 6.89
C LEU A 124 -5.05 -0.03 5.72
N VAL A 125 -4.53 1.16 5.97
CA VAL A 125 -4.23 2.23 5.02
C VAL A 125 -2.85 2.01 4.34
N LYS A 126 -1.84 1.40 4.98
CA LYS A 126 -0.50 1.26 4.37
C LYS A 126 -0.36 0.03 3.49
N GLU A 127 -0.62 -1.17 3.99
CA GLU A 127 -0.65 -2.42 3.19
C GLU A 127 -1.67 -2.36 2.04
N GLY A 128 -2.87 -1.81 2.27
CA GLY A 128 -3.87 -1.63 1.20
C GLY A 128 -3.47 -0.63 0.11
N ILE A 129 -2.48 0.23 0.36
CA ILE A 129 -1.88 1.12 -0.65
C ILE A 129 -0.65 0.45 -1.27
N ARG A 130 0.16 -0.26 -0.48
CA ARG A 130 1.34 -0.99 -0.94
C ARG A 130 0.98 -2.12 -1.89
N TYR A 131 0.04 -2.98 -1.52
CA TYR A 131 -0.45 -4.08 -2.36
C TYR A 131 -1.04 -3.58 -3.68
N ARG A 132 -1.84 -2.50 -3.64
CA ARG A 132 -2.33 -1.86 -4.87
C ARG A 132 -1.19 -1.29 -5.72
N LYS A 133 -0.19 -0.68 -5.11
CA LYS A 133 0.97 -0.13 -5.82
C LYS A 133 1.80 -1.24 -6.46
N GLU A 134 2.05 -2.34 -5.75
CA GLU A 134 2.79 -3.50 -6.25
C GLU A 134 2.04 -4.20 -7.40
N LEU A 135 0.71 -4.35 -7.31
CA LEU A 135 -0.10 -4.86 -8.42
C LEU A 135 -0.09 -3.92 -9.63
N GLU A 136 -0.22 -2.62 -9.41
CA GLU A 136 -0.16 -1.65 -10.50
C GLU A 136 1.22 -1.59 -11.15
N ASP A 137 2.30 -1.74 -10.38
CA ASP A 137 3.68 -1.74 -10.89
C ASP A 137 3.99 -3.05 -11.63
N LYS A 138 3.44 -4.19 -11.18
CA LYS A 138 3.51 -5.46 -11.91
C LYS A 138 2.73 -5.39 -13.23
N ALA A 139 1.50 -4.88 -13.21
CA ALA A 139 0.70 -4.68 -14.42
C ALA A 139 1.35 -3.70 -15.40
N ARG A 140 2.04 -2.66 -14.91
CA ARG A 140 2.82 -1.74 -15.74
C ARG A 140 3.99 -2.44 -16.46
N ARG A 141 4.76 -3.28 -15.74
CA ARG A 141 5.86 -4.05 -16.33
C ARG A 141 5.39 -5.04 -17.38
N GLU A 142 4.28 -5.74 -17.12
CA GLU A 142 3.69 -6.69 -18.08
C GLU A 142 3.24 -5.99 -19.37
N VAL A 143 2.63 -4.80 -19.27
CA VAL A 143 2.27 -4.00 -20.45
C VAL A 143 3.49 -3.50 -21.21
N GLU A 144 4.55 -3.07 -20.52
CA GLU A 144 5.79 -2.61 -21.13
C GLU A 144 6.51 -3.75 -21.87
N GLU A 145 6.62 -4.92 -21.26
CA GLU A 145 7.16 -6.12 -21.92
C GLU A 145 6.32 -6.55 -23.13
N GLN A 146 4.99 -6.49 -23.03
CA GLN A 146 4.12 -6.83 -24.15
C GLN A 146 4.29 -5.82 -25.30
N GLN A 147 4.37 -4.53 -24.99
CA GLN A 147 4.65 -3.49 -25.99
C GLN A 147 6.01 -3.67 -26.66
N GLU A 148 7.03 -4.10 -25.92
CA GLU A 148 8.35 -4.38 -26.48
C GLU A 148 8.32 -5.62 -27.40
N ARG A 149 7.60 -6.68 -27.01
CA ARG A 149 7.38 -7.85 -27.88
C ARG A 149 6.63 -7.47 -29.16
N ASP A 150 5.56 -6.69 -29.04
CA ASP A 150 4.75 -6.25 -30.19
C ASP A 150 5.55 -5.31 -31.10
N ALA A 151 6.34 -4.40 -30.54
CA ALA A 151 7.22 -3.50 -31.31
C ALA A 151 8.32 -4.27 -32.05
N LYS A 152 8.91 -5.29 -31.41
CA LYS A 152 9.92 -6.16 -32.02
C LYS A 152 9.33 -7.05 -33.12
N ALA A 153 8.10 -7.54 -32.93
CA ALA A 153 7.36 -8.28 -33.95
C ALA A 153 7.00 -7.38 -35.15
N ALA A 154 6.60 -6.13 -34.91
CA ALA A 154 6.31 -5.16 -35.98
C ALA A 154 7.58 -4.83 -36.80
N MET A 155 8.73 -4.62 -36.15
CA MET A 155 10.01 -4.37 -36.85
C MET A 155 10.53 -5.58 -37.61
N ALA A 156 10.17 -6.81 -37.22
CA ALA A 156 10.50 -8.01 -37.98
C ALA A 156 9.61 -8.19 -39.24
N SER A 157 8.46 -7.50 -39.32
CA SER A 157 7.52 -7.58 -40.46
C SER A 157 7.75 -6.53 -41.55
N GLU A 158 8.53 -5.46 -41.29
CA GLU A 158 8.94 -4.49 -42.31
C GLU A 158 10.30 -4.89 -42.94
N GLY A 159 10.24 -5.80 -43.90
CA GLY A 159 11.39 -6.12 -44.78
C GLY A 159 11.76 -4.96 -45.74
N PRO A 160 12.98 -4.95 -46.30
CA PRO A 160 13.50 -3.82 -47.08
C PRO A 160 12.67 -3.57 -48.34
N LYS A 161 12.03 -2.40 -48.44
CA LYS A 161 11.35 -1.94 -49.66
C LYS A 161 12.39 -1.65 -50.75
N ALA A 162 12.44 -2.53 -51.74
CA ALA A 162 13.18 -2.38 -52.98
C ALA A 162 12.87 -1.03 -53.67
N ALA A 163 13.92 -0.27 -53.94
CA ALA A 163 13.89 0.88 -54.82
C ALA A 163 14.01 0.40 -56.28
N ALA A 164 12.96 0.58 -57.08
CA ALA A 164 13.01 0.38 -58.52
C ALA A 164 12.10 1.37 -59.27
N SER A 165 12.57 1.77 -60.47
CA SER A 165 12.01 2.69 -61.49
C SER A 165 12.21 4.20 -61.20
N GLY A 166 12.80 5.07 -62.04
CA GLY A 166 13.09 5.12 -63.49
C GLY A 166 12.65 6.54 -63.97
N PRO A 167 13.32 7.23 -64.93
CA PRO A 167 13.17 6.86 -66.34
C PRO A 167 14.39 7.09 -67.27
N LYS A 168 14.32 6.41 -68.42
CA LYS A 168 15.26 6.33 -69.56
C LYS A 168 15.41 7.64 -70.36
N ARG A 169 16.58 7.85 -70.98
CA ARG A 169 16.77 8.46 -72.33
C ARG A 169 18.00 7.83 -73.05
N PRO A 170 18.06 7.86 -74.40
CA PRO A 170 18.67 6.79 -75.19
C PRO A 170 19.89 7.20 -76.06
N ARG A 171 20.51 6.17 -76.68
CA ARG A 171 21.43 6.16 -77.87
C ARG A 171 22.84 6.74 -77.65
N GLU A 172 23.92 6.30 -78.32
CA GLU A 172 24.26 5.22 -79.26
C GLU A 172 25.81 5.15 -79.28
N SER A 173 26.34 3.94 -79.52
CA SER A 173 27.58 3.50 -80.21
C SER A 173 29.00 4.06 -79.94
N ASP A 174 29.94 3.13 -80.22
CA ASP A 174 31.37 3.21 -80.55
C ASP A 174 32.38 3.17 -79.37
N GLU A 175 33.08 2.04 -79.11
CA GLU A 175 34.35 1.57 -79.75
C GLU A 175 35.37 2.70 -79.90
N SER A 176 36.64 2.66 -79.48
CA SER A 176 37.58 1.63 -79.05
C SER A 176 38.84 2.35 -78.49
N GLY A 177 39.76 1.62 -77.84
CA GLY A 177 41.21 1.88 -77.98
C GLY A 177 41.92 2.89 -77.07
N SER A 178 42.61 2.34 -76.07
CA SER A 178 44.03 2.55 -75.68
C SER A 178 44.70 3.94 -75.62
N GLY A 179 45.51 4.09 -74.56
CA GLY A 179 46.76 4.88 -74.55
C GLY A 179 46.62 6.27 -73.91
N SER A 180 46.99 6.44 -72.64
CA SER A 180 48.35 6.71 -72.13
C SER A 180 48.74 8.19 -72.15
N ASP A 181 49.03 8.66 -70.94
CA ASP A 181 50.00 9.67 -70.54
C ASP A 181 49.69 11.19 -70.56
N SER A 182 49.81 11.69 -69.32
CA SER A 182 50.53 12.90 -68.88
C SER A 182 50.05 14.31 -69.23
N ASP A 183 49.94 15.05 -68.12
CA ASP A 183 50.41 16.41 -67.88
C ASP A 183 49.47 17.63 -67.99
N SER A 184 49.26 18.20 -66.80
CA SER A 184 49.48 19.60 -66.45
C SER A 184 48.64 20.71 -67.11
N SER A 185 47.85 21.33 -66.21
CA SER A 185 47.86 22.77 -65.88
C SER A 185 46.65 23.65 -66.29
N SER A 186 46.28 24.47 -65.28
CA SER A 186 45.82 25.87 -65.38
C SER A 186 44.33 26.22 -65.53
N SER A 187 43.81 26.83 -64.44
CA SER A 187 42.79 27.90 -64.34
C SER A 187 41.36 27.59 -64.85
N SER A 188 40.26 28.14 -64.34
CA SER A 188 40.04 29.40 -63.66
C SER A 188 38.69 29.42 -62.91
N SER A 189 38.75 30.16 -61.81
CA SER A 189 37.69 30.79 -61.01
C SER A 189 36.39 31.20 -61.73
N GLU A 190 35.30 30.44 -61.59
CA GLU A 190 33.90 30.94 -61.63
C GLU A 190 32.92 30.00 -60.87
N SER A 191 33.09 29.80 -59.56
CA SER A 191 32.13 28.97 -58.77
C SER A 191 31.91 29.40 -57.31
N SER A 192 32.47 30.52 -56.88
CA SER A 192 32.45 30.93 -55.46
C SER A 192 31.15 31.62 -55.02
N GLY A 193 30.45 32.33 -55.93
CA GLY A 193 29.21 33.05 -55.62
C GLY A 193 27.98 32.15 -55.43
N ALA A 194 27.75 31.21 -56.35
CA ALA A 194 26.61 30.29 -56.30
C ALA A 194 26.71 29.31 -55.12
N ALA A 195 27.92 28.86 -54.79
CA ALA A 195 28.17 27.98 -53.64
C ALA A 195 27.90 28.68 -52.30
N ARG A 196 28.27 29.96 -52.16
CA ARG A 196 27.99 30.77 -50.96
C ARG A 196 26.48 31.01 -50.78
N LYS A 197 25.78 31.41 -51.85
CA LYS A 197 24.32 31.64 -51.84
C LYS A 197 23.51 30.37 -51.52
N ARG A 198 23.99 29.20 -51.98
CA ARG A 198 23.40 27.88 -51.65
C ARG A 198 23.62 27.47 -50.20
N LYS A 199 24.80 27.78 -49.62
CA LYS A 199 25.09 27.52 -48.20
C LYS A 199 24.26 28.39 -47.27
N GLU A 200 24.03 29.65 -47.64
CA GLU A 200 23.23 30.60 -46.87
C GLU A 200 21.74 30.20 -46.86
N ARG A 201 21.16 29.89 -48.02
CA ARG A 201 19.79 29.34 -48.12
C ARG A 201 19.60 28.05 -47.31
N LYS A 202 20.61 27.17 -47.25
CA LYS A 202 20.57 25.96 -46.41
C LYS A 202 20.59 26.30 -44.91
N LYS A 203 21.33 27.34 -44.51
CA LYS A 203 21.40 27.80 -43.11
C LYS A 203 20.08 28.43 -42.67
N ASP A 204 19.46 29.23 -43.52
CA ASP A 204 18.16 29.87 -43.22
C ASP A 204 17.04 28.84 -43.12
N LYS A 205 16.97 27.89 -44.07
CA LYS A 205 15.99 26.80 -44.02
C LYS A 205 16.16 25.90 -42.78
N LYS A 206 17.41 25.73 -42.29
CA LYS A 206 17.69 25.01 -41.04
C LYS A 206 17.28 25.81 -39.81
N LYS A 207 17.45 27.14 -39.81
CA LYS A 207 17.04 28.05 -38.74
C LYS A 207 15.51 28.08 -38.63
N GLU A 208 14.81 28.21 -39.75
CA GLU A 208 13.35 28.20 -39.83
C GLU A 208 12.75 26.87 -39.34
N LYS A 209 13.32 25.73 -39.77
CA LYS A 209 12.90 24.40 -39.30
C LYS A 209 13.09 24.23 -37.78
N ARG A 210 14.18 24.77 -37.23
CA ARG A 210 14.43 24.76 -35.77
C ARG A 210 13.43 25.63 -35.02
N GLU A 211 13.07 26.79 -35.56
CA GLU A 211 12.11 27.69 -34.94
C GLU A 211 10.69 27.13 -34.96
N LYS A 212 10.26 26.55 -36.09
CA LYS A 212 8.98 25.84 -36.21
C LYS A 212 8.87 24.71 -35.18
N LYS A 213 9.90 23.86 -35.08
CA LYS A 213 9.95 22.77 -34.07
C LYS A 213 9.92 23.29 -32.63
N ARG A 214 10.49 24.47 -32.36
CA ARG A 214 10.45 25.11 -31.03
C ARG A 214 9.05 25.62 -30.70
N ARG A 215 8.33 26.20 -31.68
CA ARG A 215 6.94 26.67 -31.51
C ARG A 215 5.99 25.48 -31.26
N GLU A 216 6.08 24.43 -32.06
CA GLU A 216 5.29 23.20 -31.89
C GLU A 216 5.52 22.55 -30.51
N ARG A 217 6.78 22.48 -30.04
CA ARG A 217 7.09 21.97 -28.69
C ARG A 217 6.51 22.83 -27.57
N LYS A 218 6.49 24.17 -27.73
CA LYS A 218 5.90 25.07 -26.73
C LYS A 218 4.38 24.90 -26.69
N GLU A 219 3.75 24.72 -27.83
CA GLU A 219 2.30 24.54 -27.96
C GLU A 219 1.86 23.19 -27.38
N ALA A 220 2.58 22.10 -27.69
CA ALA A 220 2.38 20.78 -27.10
C ALA A 220 2.55 20.76 -25.58
N LYS A 221 3.52 21.52 -25.04
CA LYS A 221 3.68 21.68 -23.58
C LYS A 221 2.54 22.47 -22.94
N LYS A 222 1.93 23.41 -23.68
CA LYS A 222 0.82 24.23 -23.19
C LYS A 222 -0.49 23.42 -23.19
N SER A 223 -0.73 22.62 -24.23
CA SER A 223 -1.90 21.73 -24.31
C SER A 223 -1.83 20.64 -23.23
N SER A 224 -0.69 19.95 -23.06
CA SER A 224 -0.53 18.92 -22.03
C SER A 224 -0.70 19.45 -20.61
N LYS A 225 -0.17 20.65 -20.31
CA LYS A 225 -0.37 21.30 -19.00
C LYS A 225 -1.83 21.67 -18.75
N LYS A 226 -2.59 22.06 -19.79
CA LYS A 226 -4.03 22.36 -19.70
C LYS A 226 -4.85 21.11 -19.44
N GLU A 227 -4.50 20.00 -20.09
CA GLU A 227 -5.14 18.70 -19.92
C GLU A 227 -4.88 18.12 -18.52
N ALA A 228 -3.63 18.15 -18.04
CA ALA A 228 -3.28 17.73 -16.69
C ALA A 228 -4.04 18.52 -15.60
N LYS A 229 -4.20 19.83 -15.78
CA LYS A 229 -5.01 20.67 -14.88
C LYS A 229 -6.49 20.26 -14.88
N ARG A 230 -7.05 19.95 -16.05
CA ARG A 230 -8.45 19.47 -16.18
C ARG A 230 -8.63 18.10 -15.52
N GLY A 231 -7.68 17.18 -15.71
CA GLY A 231 -7.66 15.87 -15.04
C GLY A 231 -7.69 15.99 -13.51
N ARG A 232 -6.75 16.76 -12.93
CA ARG A 232 -6.69 17.02 -11.48
C ARG A 232 -7.98 17.63 -10.93
N LYS A 233 -8.65 18.52 -11.68
CA LYS A 233 -9.92 19.13 -11.24
C LYS A 233 -11.08 18.12 -11.25
N LYS A 234 -11.16 17.25 -12.26
CA LYS A 234 -12.17 16.17 -12.33
C LYS A 234 -11.98 15.15 -11.20
N GLU A 235 -10.74 14.78 -10.92
CA GLU A 235 -10.42 13.83 -9.85
C GLU A 235 -10.73 14.37 -8.46
N LYS A 236 -10.37 15.64 -8.18
CA LYS A 236 -10.77 16.31 -6.93
C LYS A 236 -12.29 16.36 -6.74
N LYS A 237 -13.05 16.58 -7.81
CA LYS A 237 -14.53 16.54 -7.75
C LYS A 237 -15.03 15.14 -7.40
N LYS A 238 -14.55 14.10 -8.10
CA LYS A 238 -14.91 12.70 -7.85
C LYS A 238 -14.60 12.27 -6.41
N LYS A 239 -13.47 12.73 -5.84
CA LYS A 239 -13.11 12.46 -4.44
C LYS A 239 -14.09 13.12 -3.46
N ARG A 240 -14.46 14.39 -3.67
CA ARG A 240 -15.44 15.10 -2.83
C ARG A 240 -16.81 14.42 -2.88
N ASP A 241 -17.25 13.99 -4.06
CA ASP A 241 -18.54 13.32 -4.23
C ASP A 241 -18.55 11.99 -3.47
N ARG A 242 -17.46 11.21 -3.55
CA ARG A 242 -17.29 9.95 -2.82
C ARG A 242 -17.27 10.14 -1.29
N GLU A 243 -16.57 11.16 -0.80
CA GLU A 243 -16.54 11.50 0.63
C GLU A 243 -17.93 11.91 1.15
N THR A 244 -18.70 12.63 0.33
CA THR A 244 -20.07 13.04 0.67
C THR A 244 -20.98 11.82 0.83
N VAL A 245 -20.90 10.86 -0.10
CA VAL A 245 -21.65 9.60 -0.03
C VAL A 245 -21.22 8.74 1.17
N GLN A 246 -19.91 8.63 1.44
CA GLN A 246 -19.45 7.88 2.61
C GLN A 246 -19.94 8.50 3.92
N ARG A 247 -19.94 9.84 4.02
CA ARG A 247 -20.43 10.55 5.20
C ARG A 247 -21.93 10.32 5.40
N SER A 248 -22.75 10.36 4.35
CA SER A 248 -24.20 10.10 4.46
C SER A 248 -24.48 8.67 4.92
N VAL A 249 -23.76 7.66 4.40
CA VAL A 249 -23.90 6.25 4.81
C VAL A 249 -23.54 6.04 6.28
N ILE A 250 -22.42 6.62 6.75
CA ILE A 250 -22.01 6.53 8.16
C ILE A 250 -23.07 7.18 9.08
N THR A 251 -23.60 8.33 8.66
CA THR A 251 -24.61 9.06 9.44
C THR A 251 -25.93 8.28 9.50
N GLY A 252 -26.33 7.63 8.39
CA GLY A 252 -27.48 6.73 8.33
C GLY A 252 -27.33 5.51 9.24
N LYS A 253 -26.17 4.82 9.19
CA LYS A 253 -25.88 3.68 10.07
C LYS A 253 -25.91 4.05 11.55
N ARG A 254 -25.41 5.25 11.92
CA ARG A 254 -25.48 5.76 13.30
C ARG A 254 -26.90 6.05 13.74
N ARG A 255 -27.75 6.61 12.87
CA ARG A 255 -29.19 6.82 13.15
C ARG A 255 -29.93 5.50 13.35
N ALA A 256 -29.70 4.51 12.48
CA ALA A 256 -30.31 3.19 12.59
C ALA A 256 -29.90 2.49 13.91
N ARG A 257 -28.62 2.54 14.27
CA ARG A 257 -28.15 1.95 15.54
C ARG A 257 -28.72 2.64 16.78
N ARG A 258 -28.91 3.97 16.73
CA ARG A 258 -29.57 4.72 17.81
C ARG A 258 -31.06 4.40 17.90
N ALA A 259 -31.74 4.24 16.76
CA ALA A 259 -33.14 3.84 16.73
C ALA A 259 -33.33 2.41 17.26
N ALA A 260 -32.45 1.48 16.89
CA ALA A 260 -32.47 0.11 17.41
C ALA A 260 -32.21 0.06 18.93
N LEU A 261 -31.28 0.85 19.45
CA LEU A 261 -31.07 0.97 20.90
C LEU A 261 -32.29 1.54 21.62
N LEU A 262 -32.95 2.55 21.05
CA LEU A 262 -34.18 3.11 21.63
C LEU A 262 -35.33 2.10 21.62
N ALA A 263 -35.47 1.30 20.57
CA ALA A 263 -36.46 0.22 20.52
C ALA A 263 -36.17 -0.86 21.58
N HIS A 264 -34.91 -1.27 21.73
CA HIS A 264 -34.50 -2.26 22.72
C HIS A 264 -34.70 -1.78 24.18
N MET A 265 -34.68 -0.47 24.42
CA MET A 265 -34.98 0.12 25.73
C MET A 265 -36.48 0.20 26.02
N ASN A 266 -37.35 -0.01 25.02
CA ASN A 266 -38.80 0.11 25.15
C ASN A 266 -39.52 -1.24 25.17
N GLU A 267 -38.84 -2.34 24.83
CA GLU A 267 -39.38 -3.72 24.80
C GLU A 267 -38.95 -4.56 26.02
N GLY A 268 -38.32 -3.94 27.02
CA GLY A 268 -37.70 -4.61 28.18
C GLY A 268 -38.42 -4.44 29.51
N GLU A 269 -39.75 -4.36 29.55
CA GLU A 269 -40.51 -4.46 30.81
C GLU A 269 -41.54 -5.59 30.72
N GLY A 270 -41.11 -6.77 31.14
CA GLY A 270 -41.96 -7.95 31.22
C GLY A 270 -41.15 -9.21 31.43
N GLU A 271 -40.45 -9.33 32.56
CA GLU A 271 -40.49 -10.51 33.44
C GLU A 271 -39.37 -10.51 34.49
N ALA A 272 -39.82 -10.74 35.74
CA ALA A 272 -39.13 -11.43 36.83
C ALA A 272 -37.78 -10.89 37.34
N TYR A 273 -37.83 -10.06 38.41
CA TYR A 273 -36.90 -10.23 39.54
C TYR A 273 -37.63 -9.94 40.86
N GLY A 274 -37.66 -10.95 41.73
CA GLY A 274 -38.13 -10.85 43.11
C GLY A 274 -37.12 -10.12 44.00
N VAL A 275 -37.69 -9.24 44.84
CA VAL A 275 -37.26 -8.81 46.19
C VAL A 275 -35.74 -8.81 46.46
N ALA A 276 -35.11 -7.67 46.20
CA ALA A 276 -33.95 -7.19 46.95
C ALA A 276 -34.05 -5.67 47.12
N ALA A 277 -33.67 -5.20 48.31
CA ALA A 277 -33.97 -3.90 48.87
C ALA A 277 -33.68 -2.68 47.97
N HIS A 278 -34.63 -1.74 47.99
CA HIS A 278 -34.64 -0.47 47.30
C HIS A 278 -33.48 0.43 47.78
N ALA A 279 -32.45 0.61 46.97
CA ALA A 279 -31.53 1.73 47.12
C ALA A 279 -32.22 3.02 46.61
N PRO A 280 -32.08 4.17 47.27
CA PRO A 280 -32.71 5.41 46.82
C PRO A 280 -32.06 5.88 45.50
N VAL A 281 -32.87 5.95 44.45
CA VAL A 281 -32.51 6.60 43.19
C VAL A 281 -32.30 8.10 43.47
N PRO A 282 -31.16 8.70 43.08
CA PRO A 282 -30.96 10.13 43.31
C PRO A 282 -32.00 10.95 42.54
N PRO A 283 -32.53 12.05 43.12
CA PRO A 283 -33.53 12.88 42.47
C PRO A 283 -32.98 13.41 41.14
N ARG A 284 -33.83 13.42 40.12
CA ARG A 284 -33.50 13.98 38.81
C ARG A 284 -33.13 15.47 39.00
N PRO A 285 -32.01 15.94 38.45
CA PRO A 285 -31.61 17.33 38.61
C PRO A 285 -32.67 18.24 38.02
N ASP A 286 -32.99 19.33 38.72
CA ASP A 286 -33.97 20.30 38.24
C ASP A 286 -33.48 21.02 36.96
N THR A 287 -34.35 21.80 36.33
CA THR A 287 -34.04 22.51 35.08
C THR A 287 -32.90 23.52 35.22
N ALA A 288 -32.62 24.02 36.43
CA ALA A 288 -31.49 24.91 36.70
C ALA A 288 -30.18 24.12 36.79
N GLN A 289 -30.19 23.00 37.52
CA GLN A 289 -29.05 22.08 37.64
C GLN A 289 -28.65 21.50 36.27
N MET A 290 -29.63 21.22 35.39
CA MET A 290 -29.34 20.72 34.04
C MET A 290 -28.77 21.81 33.11
N ARG A 291 -29.16 23.07 33.30
CA ARG A 291 -28.57 24.23 32.59
C ARG A 291 -27.13 24.47 33.02
N ASP A 292 -26.85 24.37 34.32
CA ASP A 292 -25.48 24.52 34.85
C ASP A 292 -24.57 23.38 34.42
N LEU A 293 -25.08 22.14 34.38
CA LEU A 293 -24.37 20.99 33.80
C LEU A 293 -24.06 21.18 32.31
N MET A 294 -24.98 21.75 31.53
CA MET A 294 -24.71 22.07 30.12
C MET A 294 -23.65 23.17 29.97
N HIS A 295 -23.72 24.22 30.78
CA HIS A 295 -22.70 25.29 30.75
C HIS A 295 -21.31 24.78 31.18
N ALA A 296 -21.24 23.91 32.18
CA ALA A 296 -19.99 23.26 32.61
C ALA A 296 -19.43 22.34 31.51
N ALA A 297 -20.29 21.57 30.84
CA ALA A 297 -19.88 20.71 29.73
C ALA A 297 -19.37 21.52 28.52
N ASP A 298 -19.98 22.67 28.22
CA ASP A 298 -19.55 23.56 27.15
C ASP A 298 -18.25 24.31 27.51
N ALA A 299 -18.04 24.65 28.79
CA ALA A 299 -16.78 25.19 29.28
C ALA A 299 -15.62 24.17 29.12
N ALA A 300 -15.85 22.92 29.52
CA ALA A 300 -14.86 21.84 29.36
C ALA A 300 -14.54 21.56 27.87
N ARG A 301 -15.54 21.65 26.99
CA ARG A 301 -15.34 21.53 25.54
C ARG A 301 -14.53 22.70 24.96
N ARG A 302 -14.74 23.92 25.45
CA ARG A 302 -13.95 25.10 25.06
C ARG A 302 -12.50 24.98 25.52
N GLU A 303 -12.26 24.55 26.76
CA GLU A 303 -10.90 24.32 27.30
C GLU A 303 -10.15 23.25 26.49
N LYS A 304 -10.81 22.12 26.21
CA LYS A 304 -10.22 21.05 25.37
C LYS A 304 -9.90 21.55 23.96
N ARG A 305 -10.74 22.40 23.38
CA ARG A 305 -10.53 23.01 22.06
C ARG A 305 -9.41 24.05 22.09
N GLN A 306 -9.23 24.77 23.18
CA GLN A 306 -8.09 25.68 23.37
C GLN A 306 -6.77 24.92 23.55
N ARG A 307 -6.75 23.83 24.34
CA ARG A 307 -5.59 22.94 24.47
C ARG A 307 -5.18 22.31 23.14
N LEU A 308 -6.15 21.79 22.38
CA LEU A 308 -5.89 21.27 21.02
C LEU A 308 -5.46 22.38 20.05
N GLY A 309 -6.01 23.58 20.19
CA GLY A 309 -5.61 24.75 19.39
C GLY A 309 -4.22 25.31 19.73
N ALA A 310 -3.73 25.10 20.96
CA ALA A 310 -2.36 25.38 21.36
C ALA A 310 -1.39 24.35 20.77
N LEU A 311 -1.80 23.07 20.72
CA LEU A 311 -1.03 21.98 20.11
C LEU A 311 -0.82 22.16 18.59
N VAL A 312 -1.75 22.84 17.91
CA VAL A 312 -1.67 23.09 16.45
C VAL A 312 -0.92 24.38 16.12
N ARG A 313 -0.73 25.30 17.08
CA ARG A 313 0.03 26.56 16.90
C ARG A 313 1.47 26.50 17.41
N GLY A 314 1.81 25.54 18.26
CA GLY A 314 3.20 25.24 18.63
C GLY A 314 3.87 24.41 17.52
N GLY A 315 4.38 25.09 16.50
CA GLY A 315 5.17 24.45 15.45
C GLY A 315 6.52 23.94 15.96
N GLY A 316 6.98 22.86 15.35
CA GLY A 316 8.40 22.71 14.99
C GLY A 316 9.31 22.07 16.02
N ASP A 317 9.70 22.78 17.07
CA ASP A 317 11.08 22.63 17.55
C ASP A 317 11.26 22.27 19.05
N ASP A 318 10.19 22.16 19.84
CA ASP A 318 10.31 21.94 21.30
C ASP A 318 9.91 20.54 21.81
N PHE A 319 9.53 19.61 20.93
CA PHE A 319 9.19 18.25 21.36
C PHE A 319 10.42 17.42 21.74
N ALA A 320 11.54 17.62 21.04
CA ALA A 320 12.81 16.94 21.33
C ALA A 320 13.43 17.37 22.66
N GLY A 321 13.26 18.65 23.04
CA GLY A 321 13.79 19.20 24.31
C GLY A 321 12.98 18.81 25.55
N SER A 322 11.72 18.42 25.39
CA SER A 322 10.87 17.94 26.49
C SER A 322 11.19 16.49 26.84
N ILE A 323 11.36 15.62 25.83
CA ILE A 323 11.74 14.22 26.05
C ILE A 323 13.17 14.12 26.62
N ALA A 324 14.09 14.99 26.19
CA ALA A 324 15.45 15.02 26.73
C ALA A 324 15.52 15.40 28.22
N ARG A 325 14.63 16.28 28.70
CA ARG A 325 14.57 16.67 30.13
C ARG A 325 13.89 15.63 31.01
N GLU A 326 12.95 14.87 30.46
CA GLU A 326 12.26 13.78 31.15
C GLU A 326 13.13 12.52 31.26
N TYR A 327 14.00 12.26 30.27
CA TYR A 327 15.03 11.20 30.36
C TYR A 327 16.19 11.55 31.30
N ALA A 328 16.50 12.84 31.51
CA ALA A 328 17.57 13.26 32.41
C ALA A 328 17.19 13.16 33.90
N THR A 329 15.90 13.26 34.23
CA THR A 329 15.42 13.21 35.63
C THR A 329 15.20 11.79 36.16
N GLN A 330 15.01 10.80 35.29
CA GLN A 330 14.85 9.39 35.69
C GLN A 330 16.17 8.63 35.93
N ARG A 331 17.34 9.27 35.75
CA ARG A 331 18.65 8.64 36.01
C ARG A 331 19.31 9.05 37.34
N SER A 332 18.62 9.80 38.21
CA SER A 332 19.16 10.17 39.54
C SER A 332 18.71 9.28 40.71
N SER A 333 17.84 8.27 40.47
CA SER A 333 17.47 7.28 41.49
C SER A 333 17.76 5.86 40.99
N GLY A 334 19.02 5.44 41.06
CA GLY A 334 19.40 4.06 40.72
C GLY A 334 20.90 3.92 40.56
N GLY A 335 21.61 3.74 41.67
CA GLY A 335 23.03 3.45 41.67
C GLY A 335 23.35 2.13 40.96
N GLY A 336 24.41 2.16 40.16
CA GLY A 336 24.98 0.99 39.49
C GLY A 336 26.12 1.40 38.57
N LYS A 337 27.31 1.60 39.14
CA LYS A 337 28.56 1.72 38.39
C LYS A 337 28.72 0.50 37.48
N ARG A 338 28.85 0.71 36.17
CA ARG A 338 29.65 -0.11 35.24
C ARG A 338 29.89 0.74 33.98
N ASP A 339 31.11 1.28 33.94
CA ASP A 339 31.96 1.64 32.80
C ASP A 339 31.31 2.25 31.54
N VAL A 340 31.43 3.57 31.46
CA VAL A 340 31.22 4.39 30.26
C VAL A 340 32.59 4.61 29.60
N ARG A 341 33.03 3.62 28.85
CA ARG A 341 33.94 3.75 27.70
C ARG A 341 33.43 2.75 26.65
N ASP A 342 33.47 3.10 25.37
CA ASP A 342 33.04 2.31 24.20
C ASP A 342 31.68 2.59 23.56
N ALA A 343 31.01 3.70 23.91
CA ALA A 343 29.85 4.19 23.13
C ALA A 343 30.20 5.27 22.08
N ALA A 344 31.46 5.71 22.01
CA ALA A 344 31.92 6.75 21.09
C ALA A 344 32.56 6.22 19.79
N ASP A 345 32.81 4.90 19.68
CA ASP A 345 33.53 4.32 18.54
C ASP A 345 32.61 3.71 17.46
N TYR A 346 31.30 3.63 17.69
CA TYR A 346 30.37 2.95 16.78
C TYR A 346 29.64 3.85 15.76
N MET A 347 30.05 5.12 15.61
CA MET A 347 29.42 6.08 14.69
C MET A 347 30.40 6.67 13.64
N LYS A 348 31.53 6.02 13.38
CA LYS A 348 32.46 6.39 12.28
C LYS A 348 32.97 5.15 11.53
N LYS A 349 32.09 4.53 10.75
CA LYS A 349 32.30 3.57 9.64
C LYS A 349 30.88 3.13 9.28
N ASP A 350 30.24 3.56 8.19
CA ASP A 350 30.65 3.34 6.81
C ASP A 350 30.09 4.41 5.87
N SER A 351 30.86 5.49 5.70
CA SER A 351 30.83 6.31 4.49
C SER A 351 32.08 5.98 3.67
N ASN A 352 32.05 4.85 2.96
CA ASN A 352 32.81 4.56 1.72
C ASN A 352 32.79 3.05 1.46
N PHE A 353 31.84 2.58 0.64
CA PHE A 353 32.12 1.79 -0.56
C PHE A 353 30.87 1.77 -1.45
#